data_AF-A0A126ZEM2-F1
#
_entry.id   AF-A0A126ZEM2-F1
#
_cell.length_a   1.000
_cell.length_b   1.000
_cell.length_c   1.000
_cell.angle_alpha   90.00
_cell.angle_beta   90.00
_cell.angle_gamma   90.00
#
_symmetry.space_group_name_H-M   'P 1'
#
loop_
_entity.id
_entity.type
_entity.pdbx_description
1 polymer ?
#
loop_
_entity_poly.entity_id
_entity_poly.type
_entity_poly.pdbx_seq_one_letter_code
_entity_poly.pdbx_strand_id
1 'polypeptide(L)'
;MKHIALIAAVALALPFAATAQTTKPAAKAAAKSTAAKPAPKKRQVTRKAAKAVEEVTPIGNEVDVALTEADLAVAKRVSLGKAQCELGADVTVTADEKKPGYFTVTTKGQRYRMHPVESRTGAIRLEDPRVGAMWLQLGNKSMLMNQKQGLRIADECQTAEQVAFAAEMKKNPPKDLFEGADAPKK
;
A
#
# COMPACT_ATOMS: atom_id res chain seq x y z
N MET A 1 -46.28 -12.42 15.86
CA MET A 1 -47.40 -12.88 15.00
C MET A 1 -46.95 -12.60 13.57
N LYS A 2 -46.83 -13.52 12.61
CA LYS A 2 -47.42 -14.84 12.43
C LYS A 2 -46.74 -15.38 11.13
N HIS A 3 -45.98 -16.48 11.21
CA HIS A 3 -45.93 -17.59 10.21
C HIS A 3 -45.27 -17.32 8.82
N ILE A 4 -44.57 -18.20 8.08
CA ILE A 4 -44.34 -19.67 7.95
C ILE A 4 -43.15 -19.76 6.93
N ALA A 5 -41.98 -20.36 7.15
CA ALA A 5 -41.59 -21.78 7.16
C ALA A 5 -42.01 -22.65 5.92
N LEU A 6 -41.12 -22.88 4.95
CA LEU A 6 -41.14 -24.01 3.99
C LEU A 6 -39.77 -24.04 3.26
N ILE A 7 -38.79 -24.83 3.71
CA ILE A 7 -38.47 -26.22 3.34
C ILE A 7 -38.30 -26.43 1.82
N ALA A 8 -37.04 -26.61 1.38
CA ALA A 8 -36.67 -27.59 0.36
C ALA A 8 -35.15 -27.84 0.42
N ALA A 9 -34.79 -28.99 0.99
CA ALA A 9 -33.45 -29.54 0.98
C ALA A 9 -33.10 -30.05 -0.43
N VAL A 10 -31.94 -29.68 -0.94
CA VAL A 10 -31.28 -30.40 -2.03
C VAL A 10 -29.86 -30.72 -1.57
N ALA A 11 -29.73 -31.90 -0.95
CA ALA A 11 -28.46 -32.54 -0.71
C ALA A 11 -27.99 -33.20 -2.01
N LEU A 12 -26.92 -32.68 -2.61
CA LEU A 12 -26.17 -33.35 -3.65
C LEU A 12 -24.91 -33.94 -3.00
N ALA A 13 -25.02 -35.19 -2.58
CA ALA A 13 -23.91 -36.06 -2.27
C ALA A 13 -23.41 -36.71 -3.57
N LEU A 14 -22.12 -36.57 -3.87
CA LEU A 14 -21.37 -37.44 -4.78
C LEU A 14 -19.97 -37.72 -4.19
N PRO A 15 -19.41 -38.94 -4.36
CA PRO A 15 -18.53 -39.56 -3.38
C PRO A 15 -17.04 -39.60 -3.75
N PHE A 16 -16.24 -39.86 -2.71
CA PHE A 16 -15.00 -40.64 -2.64
C PHE A 16 -14.40 -41.26 -3.93
N ALA A 17 -13.11 -40.97 -4.16
CA ALA A 17 -11.98 -41.87 -4.51
C ALA A 17 -10.87 -40.98 -5.11
N ALA A 18 -9.58 -41.09 -4.80
CA ALA A 18 -8.79 -42.29 -4.67
C ALA A 18 -7.56 -42.08 -3.77
N THR A 19 -7.20 -43.16 -3.10
CA THR A 19 -5.95 -43.42 -2.38
C THR A 19 -4.87 -43.90 -3.35
N ALA A 20 -3.61 -43.49 -3.16
CA ALA A 20 -2.37 -44.09 -3.72
C ALA A 20 -1.21 -43.11 -3.44
N GLN A 21 -0.05 -43.42 -2.85
CA GLN A 21 0.62 -44.67 -2.53
C GLN A 21 1.50 -44.51 -1.26
N THR A 22 1.58 -45.62 -0.54
CA THR A 22 2.56 -46.01 0.49
C THR A 22 4.00 -46.09 -0.03
N THR A 23 4.98 -45.85 0.85
CA THR A 23 6.22 -46.64 1.17
C THR A 23 7.22 -45.69 1.87
N LYS A 24 7.37 -45.66 3.21
CA LYS A 24 8.08 -46.55 4.17
C LYS A 24 9.58 -46.83 3.85
N PRO A 25 10.43 -47.11 4.87
CA PRO A 25 11.65 -46.34 5.19
C PRO A 25 12.89 -47.25 5.36
N ALA A 26 14.08 -46.68 5.57
CA ALA A 26 15.26 -47.30 6.21
C ALA A 26 16.52 -46.47 5.88
N ALA A 27 17.62 -46.44 6.62
CA ALA A 27 17.98 -46.79 7.99
C ALA A 27 19.50 -46.51 8.13
N LYS A 28 19.96 -46.16 9.34
CA LYS A 28 21.30 -46.44 9.93
C LYS A 28 22.55 -45.79 9.26
N ALA A 29 23.65 -45.44 9.95
CA ALA A 29 24.06 -45.56 11.34
C ALA A 29 25.26 -44.60 11.63
N ALA A 30 25.32 -44.17 12.90
CA ALA A 30 26.48 -43.97 13.78
C ALA A 30 27.89 -43.68 13.22
N ALA A 31 28.53 -42.62 13.74
CA ALA A 31 29.88 -42.75 14.33
C ALA A 31 30.28 -41.53 15.21
N LYS A 32 30.55 -41.87 16.49
CA LYS A 32 31.65 -41.43 17.37
C LYS A 32 31.68 -40.02 17.97
N SER A 33 31.70 -40.07 19.30
CA SER A 33 32.07 -39.07 20.29
C SER A 33 33.56 -38.72 20.29
N THR A 34 33.87 -37.46 20.57
CA THR A 34 35.10 -37.03 21.25
C THR A 34 34.81 -35.79 22.12
N ALA A 35 35.05 -35.93 23.41
CA ALA A 35 35.22 -34.88 24.43
C ALA A 35 36.53 -34.07 24.15
N ALA A 36 36.87 -32.89 24.68
CA ALA A 36 36.25 -31.78 25.41
C ALA A 36 37.33 -30.66 25.54
N LYS A 37 36.97 -29.36 25.55
CA LYS A 37 37.62 -28.24 26.28
C LYS A 37 36.83 -26.91 26.10
N PRO A 38 37.00 -25.86 26.94
CA PRO A 38 35.89 -25.15 27.59
C PRO A 38 35.56 -23.78 26.98
N ALA A 39 34.40 -23.26 27.39
CA ALA A 39 33.68 -22.09 26.89
C ALA A 39 34.33 -20.71 27.14
N PRO A 40 33.83 -19.68 26.44
CA PRO A 40 33.52 -18.39 27.05
C PRO A 40 31.99 -18.25 27.23
N LYS A 41 31.57 -17.98 28.48
CA LYS A 41 30.17 -17.83 28.88
C LYS A 41 29.52 -16.65 28.14
N LYS A 42 28.54 -16.93 27.27
CA LYS A 42 27.60 -15.90 26.82
C LYS A 42 26.71 -15.51 28.00
N ARG A 43 26.87 -14.26 28.45
CA ARG A 43 26.08 -13.61 29.49
C ARG A 43 24.62 -13.63 29.07
N GLN A 44 23.82 -14.52 29.68
CA GLN A 44 22.37 -14.55 29.50
C GLN A 44 21.80 -13.25 30.05
N VAL A 45 21.30 -12.40 29.15
CA VAL A 45 20.49 -11.24 29.52
C VAL A 45 19.20 -11.80 30.13
N THR A 46 18.99 -11.48 31.41
CA THR A 46 17.81 -11.91 32.15
C THR A 46 16.57 -11.23 31.59
N ARG A 47 15.46 -11.97 31.49
CA ARG A 47 14.15 -11.50 30.97
C ARG A 47 13.61 -10.24 31.65
N LYS A 48 14.12 -9.88 32.83
CA LYS A 48 13.77 -8.64 33.54
C LYS A 48 14.43 -7.39 32.96
N ALA A 49 15.59 -7.51 32.32
CA ALA A 49 16.25 -6.39 31.65
C ALA A 49 15.64 -6.11 30.27
N ALA A 50 14.98 -7.08 29.62
CA ALA A 50 14.23 -6.87 28.39
C ALA A 50 12.95 -6.04 28.63
N LYS A 51 12.27 -6.28 29.75
CA LYS A 51 11.00 -5.59 30.09
C LYS A 51 11.18 -4.12 30.49
N ALA A 52 12.34 -3.75 31.03
CA ALA A 52 12.64 -2.37 31.42
C ALA A 52 13.14 -1.49 30.25
N VAL A 53 13.60 -2.09 29.16
CA VAL A 53 13.98 -1.38 27.92
C VAL A 53 12.77 -1.20 27.00
N GLU A 54 11.80 -2.12 27.08
CA GLU A 54 10.53 -2.07 26.34
C GLU A 54 9.54 -1.02 26.88
N GLU A 55 9.67 -0.61 28.14
CA GLU A 55 8.74 0.35 28.78
C GLU A 55 9.15 1.83 28.60
N VAL A 56 10.39 2.11 28.18
CA VAL A 56 10.92 3.48 28.04
C VAL A 56 11.27 3.86 26.60
N THR A 57 11.10 2.95 25.65
CA THR A 57 11.06 3.30 24.22
C THR A 57 9.60 3.34 23.80
N PRO A 58 9.02 4.52 23.50
CA PRO A 58 7.77 4.56 22.76
C PRO A 58 7.99 3.70 21.52
N ILE A 59 7.13 2.72 21.29
CA ILE A 59 7.10 1.99 20.02
C ILE A 59 6.67 3.01 18.97
N GLY A 60 7.64 3.80 18.51
CA GLY A 60 7.55 4.62 17.32
C GLY A 60 7.46 3.67 16.15
N ASN A 61 6.25 3.19 15.90
CA ASN A 61 5.85 2.47 14.70
C ASN A 61 5.86 3.44 13.52
N GLU A 62 7.00 4.06 13.25
CA GLU A 62 7.22 5.00 12.16
C GLU A 62 8.35 4.40 11.31
N VAL A 63 7.99 3.82 10.15
CA VAL A 63 9.01 3.57 9.13
C VAL A 63 9.14 4.92 8.45
N ASP A 64 9.96 5.79 9.03
CA ASP A 64 10.35 6.99 8.31
C ASP A 64 11.37 6.56 7.27
N VAL A 65 10.90 6.41 6.04
CA VAL A 65 11.79 6.34 4.89
C VAL A 65 12.49 7.70 4.79
N ALA A 66 13.83 7.68 4.72
CA ALA A 66 14.60 8.89 4.48
C ALA A 66 14.22 9.45 3.11
N LEU A 67 13.63 10.65 3.09
CA LEU A 67 13.20 11.30 1.85
C LEU A 67 14.42 11.87 1.13
N THR A 68 14.53 11.59 -0.17
CA THR A 68 15.52 12.25 -1.02
C THR A 68 15.07 13.66 -1.40
N GLU A 69 15.97 14.49 -1.92
CA GLU A 69 15.59 15.81 -2.45
C GLU A 69 14.56 15.72 -3.58
N ALA A 70 14.63 14.66 -4.40
CA ALA A 70 13.66 14.39 -5.46
C ALA A 70 12.26 14.12 -4.87
N ASP A 71 12.19 13.34 -3.78
CA ASP A 71 10.93 13.05 -3.09
C ASP A 71 10.32 14.32 -2.47
N LEU A 72 11.16 15.20 -1.91
CA LEU A 72 10.74 16.50 -1.40
C LEU A 72 10.25 17.44 -2.51
N ALA A 73 10.82 17.37 -3.71
CA ALA A 73 10.34 18.12 -4.87
C ALA A 73 9.00 17.59 -5.38
N VAL A 74 8.72 16.29 -5.24
CA VAL A 74 7.40 15.71 -5.49
C VAL A 74 6.40 16.17 -4.41
N ALA A 75 6.81 16.19 -3.14
CA ALA A 75 5.97 16.62 -2.02
C ALA A 75 5.34 18.00 -2.23
N LYS A 76 6.09 18.95 -2.79
CA LYS A 76 5.62 20.32 -3.07
C LYS A 76 4.55 20.41 -4.15
N ARG A 77 4.43 19.39 -5.00
CA ARG A 77 3.47 19.34 -6.13
C ARG A 77 2.21 18.55 -5.79
N VAL A 78 2.16 17.89 -4.63
CA VAL A 78 1.03 17.06 -4.21
C VAL A 78 -0.21 17.94 -4.06
N SER A 79 -1.28 17.58 -4.76
CA SER A 79 -2.58 18.22 -4.58
C SER A 79 -3.19 17.77 -3.25
N LEU A 80 -3.53 18.74 -2.41
CA LEU A 80 -4.08 18.50 -1.07
C LEU A 80 -5.60 18.71 -1.04
N GLY A 81 -6.22 18.24 0.04
CA GLY A 81 -7.64 18.43 0.32
C GLY A 81 -8.50 17.20 0.07
N LYS A 82 -9.81 17.43 -0.01
CA LYS A 82 -10.81 16.38 -0.25
C LYS A 82 -10.91 16.09 -1.75
N ALA A 83 -10.73 14.82 -2.11
CA ALA A 83 -10.93 14.31 -3.45
C ALA A 83 -12.25 13.51 -3.52
N GLN A 84 -13.10 13.84 -4.49
CA GLN A 84 -14.35 13.11 -4.77
C GLN A 84 -14.07 12.01 -5.80
N CYS A 85 -14.44 10.77 -5.51
CA CYS A 85 -14.18 9.60 -6.38
C CYS A 85 -15.47 9.01 -6.97
N GLU A 86 -15.36 8.19 -8.02
CA GLU A 86 -16.49 7.76 -8.87
C GLU A 86 -17.56 6.94 -8.12
N LEU A 87 -17.17 5.98 -7.29
CA LEU A 87 -18.09 5.13 -6.50
C LEU A 87 -18.64 5.81 -5.22
N GLY A 88 -18.70 7.15 -5.20
CA GLY A 88 -19.08 7.93 -4.01
C GLY A 88 -18.10 7.75 -2.85
N ALA A 89 -16.88 7.31 -3.13
CA ALA A 89 -15.80 7.27 -2.15
C ALA A 89 -15.20 8.66 -1.99
N ASP A 90 -14.79 8.98 -0.76
CA ASP A 90 -14.08 10.20 -0.44
C ASP A 90 -12.68 9.86 0.03
N VAL A 91 -11.69 10.58 -0.49
CA VAL A 91 -10.30 10.50 -0.03
C VAL A 91 -9.83 11.89 0.36
N THR A 92 -9.34 12.05 1.58
CA THR A 92 -8.77 13.33 2.03
C THR A 92 -7.27 13.19 2.17
N VAL A 93 -6.53 14.05 1.47
CA VAL A 93 -5.07 14.14 1.52
C VAL A 93 -4.66 15.37 2.31
N THR A 94 -3.90 15.17 3.38
CA THR A 94 -3.38 16.26 4.22
C THR A 94 -1.88 16.13 4.40
N ALA A 95 -1.14 17.23 4.31
CA ALA A 95 0.27 17.24 4.68
C ALA A 95 0.43 17.02 6.19
N ASP A 96 1.48 16.28 6.58
CA ASP A 96 1.83 16.07 7.99
C ASP A 96 2.69 17.25 8.49
N GLU A 97 2.18 18.03 9.43
CA GLU A 97 2.91 19.16 10.02
C GLU A 97 4.11 18.70 10.87
N LYS A 98 4.04 17.48 11.42
CA LYS A 98 5.10 16.95 12.28
C LYS A 98 6.32 16.50 11.49
N LYS A 99 6.12 16.05 10.25
CA LYS A 99 7.20 15.61 9.36
C LYS A 99 6.98 16.15 7.95
N PRO A 100 7.68 17.23 7.56
CA PRO A 100 7.53 17.80 6.23
C PRO A 100 7.90 16.74 5.17
N GLY A 101 7.06 16.63 4.15
CA GLY A 101 7.20 15.62 3.11
C GLY A 101 6.39 14.34 3.35
N TYR A 102 5.81 14.13 4.53
CA TYR A 102 4.83 13.07 4.73
C TYR A 102 3.41 13.55 4.51
N PHE A 103 2.54 12.64 4.05
CA PHE A 103 1.14 12.91 3.80
C PHE A 103 0.28 11.88 4.50
N THR A 104 -0.80 12.35 5.10
CA THR A 104 -1.84 11.49 5.64
C THR A 104 -2.97 11.41 4.63
N VAL A 105 -3.27 10.20 4.17
CA VAL A 105 -4.37 9.92 3.26
C VAL A 105 -5.43 9.15 4.03
N THR A 106 -6.65 9.69 4.07
CA THR A 106 -7.77 9.07 4.79
C THR A 106 -8.92 8.75 3.85
N THR A 107 -9.54 7.58 4.02
CA THR A 107 -10.70 7.16 3.24
C THR A 107 -11.54 6.14 3.99
N LYS A 108 -12.88 6.28 3.99
CA LYS A 108 -13.83 5.30 4.56
C LYS A 108 -13.39 4.67 5.90
N GLY A 109 -12.80 5.48 6.80
CA GLY A 109 -12.31 5.04 8.13
C GLY A 109 -10.86 4.53 8.17
N GLN A 110 -10.20 4.34 7.04
CA GLN A 110 -8.79 3.99 6.93
C GLN A 110 -7.92 5.24 6.89
N ARG A 111 -6.72 5.13 7.48
CA ARG A 111 -5.69 6.18 7.47
C ARG A 111 -4.37 5.56 7.05
N TYR A 112 -3.76 6.17 6.05
CA TYR A 112 -2.46 5.79 5.50
C TYR A 112 -1.48 6.93 5.73
N ARG A 113 -0.27 6.59 6.15
CA ARG A 113 0.83 7.55 6.28
C ARG A 113 1.78 7.31 5.15
N MET A 114 1.68 8.15 4.14
CA MET A 114 2.36 7.98 2.87
C MET A 114 3.56 8.92 2.75
N HIS A 115 4.57 8.47 2.03
CA HIS A 115 5.72 9.26 1.64
C HIS A 115 5.77 9.39 0.11
N PRO A 116 6.23 10.52 -0.43
CA PRO A 116 6.44 10.70 -1.85
C PRO A 116 7.56 9.80 -2.34
N VAL A 117 7.36 9.25 -3.53
CA VAL A 117 8.34 8.46 -4.25
C VAL A 117 8.43 9.00 -5.66
N GLU A 118 9.65 9.26 -6.13
CA GLU A 118 9.87 9.62 -7.51
C GLU A 118 9.22 8.62 -8.49
N SER A 119 8.52 9.16 -9.50
CA SER A 119 7.92 8.38 -10.57
C SER A 119 8.54 8.78 -11.90
N ARG A 120 8.91 7.79 -12.71
CA ARG A 120 9.46 7.99 -14.06
C ARG A 120 8.47 8.67 -15.02
N THR A 121 7.17 8.53 -14.77
CA THR A 121 6.11 9.10 -15.62
C THR A 121 5.79 10.56 -15.27
N GLY A 122 6.45 11.13 -14.24
CA GLY A 122 6.16 12.47 -13.75
C GLY A 122 4.87 12.60 -12.93
N ALA A 123 4.07 11.53 -12.84
CA ALA A 123 2.93 11.46 -11.93
C ALA A 123 3.38 11.46 -10.47
N ILE A 124 2.61 12.10 -9.61
CA ILE A 124 2.93 12.15 -8.18
C ILE A 124 2.51 10.81 -7.57
N ARG A 125 3.46 10.11 -6.95
CA ARG A 125 3.23 8.82 -6.32
C ARG A 125 3.56 8.92 -4.84
N LEU A 126 2.59 8.60 -3.99
CA LEU A 126 2.78 8.48 -2.55
C LEU A 126 2.59 7.01 -2.16
N GLU A 127 3.47 6.47 -1.34
CA GLU A 127 3.44 5.07 -0.92
C GLU A 127 3.43 4.94 0.61
N ASP A 128 2.70 3.95 1.10
CA ASP A 128 2.80 3.45 2.47
C ASP A 128 3.36 2.01 2.41
N PRO A 129 4.64 1.81 2.71
CA PRO A 129 5.28 0.50 2.59
C PRO A 129 4.76 -0.50 3.63
N ARG A 130 4.14 -0.03 4.73
CA ARG A 130 3.62 -0.90 5.80
C ARG A 130 2.41 -1.67 5.31
N VAL A 131 1.41 -0.96 4.80
CA VAL A 131 0.17 -1.58 4.31
C VAL A 131 0.19 -1.87 2.81
N GLY A 132 1.16 -1.33 2.07
CA GLY A 132 1.22 -1.43 0.61
C GLY A 132 0.24 -0.52 -0.11
N ALA A 133 -0.29 0.51 0.55
CA ALA A 133 -1.17 1.47 -0.08
C ALA A 133 -0.34 2.43 -0.95
N MET A 134 -0.85 2.77 -2.13
CA MET A 134 -0.26 3.70 -3.07
C MET A 134 -1.33 4.67 -3.53
N TRP A 135 -1.04 5.95 -3.38
CA TRP A 135 -1.83 7.04 -3.92
C TRP A 135 -1.11 7.62 -5.13
N LEU A 136 -1.76 7.60 -6.29
CA LEU A 136 -1.22 8.11 -7.54
C LEU A 136 -2.06 9.31 -7.97
N GLN A 137 -1.43 10.48 -8.11
CA GLN A 137 -2.07 11.67 -8.67
C GLN A 137 -1.56 11.90 -10.09
N LEU A 138 -2.49 11.80 -11.02
CA LEU A 138 -2.33 12.26 -12.39
C LEU A 138 -2.92 13.67 -12.46
N GLY A 139 -2.56 14.45 -13.49
CA GLY A 139 -2.88 15.88 -13.55
C GLY A 139 -4.37 16.21 -13.34
N ASN A 140 -5.29 15.35 -13.82
CA ASN A 140 -6.74 15.56 -13.73
C ASN A 140 -7.47 14.59 -12.78
N LYS A 141 -6.82 13.50 -12.36
CA LYS A 141 -7.43 12.40 -11.60
C LYS A 141 -6.41 11.74 -10.69
N SER A 142 -6.87 11.25 -9.56
CA SER A 142 -6.09 10.48 -8.61
C SER A 142 -6.71 9.11 -8.39
N MET A 143 -5.92 8.16 -7.91
CA MET A 143 -6.42 6.84 -7.53
C MET A 143 -5.66 6.30 -6.32
N LEU A 144 -6.38 5.59 -5.45
CA LEU A 144 -5.85 4.89 -4.29
C LEU A 144 -5.91 3.39 -4.54
N MET A 145 -4.76 2.72 -4.45
CA MET A 145 -4.64 1.29 -4.67
C MET A 145 -3.85 0.64 -3.54
N ASN A 146 -4.20 -0.59 -3.17
CA ASN A 146 -3.32 -1.45 -2.38
C ASN A 146 -2.50 -2.33 -3.32
N GLN A 147 -1.20 -2.05 -3.44
CA GLN A 147 -0.24 -2.79 -4.24
C GLN A 147 -0.07 -4.23 -3.75
N LYS A 148 -0.06 -4.45 -2.43
CA LYS A 148 0.13 -5.79 -1.86
C LYS A 148 -1.06 -6.70 -2.15
N GLN A 149 -2.25 -6.14 -2.24
CA GLN A 149 -3.48 -6.90 -2.48
C GLN A 149 -3.96 -6.82 -3.95
N GLY A 150 -3.34 -5.98 -4.78
CA GLY A 150 -3.80 -5.70 -6.14
C GLY A 150 -5.21 -5.06 -6.21
N LEU A 151 -5.67 -4.43 -5.12
CA LEU A 151 -7.04 -3.93 -4.99
C LEU A 151 -7.10 -2.41 -5.17
N ARG A 152 -7.98 -1.93 -6.05
CA ARG A 152 -8.30 -0.50 -6.20
C ARG A 152 -9.32 -0.10 -5.14
N ILE A 153 -8.92 0.79 -4.23
CA ILE A 153 -9.73 1.21 -3.07
C ILE A 153 -10.64 2.38 -3.48
N ALA A 154 -10.09 3.33 -4.23
CA ALA A 154 -10.81 4.48 -4.74
C ALA A 154 -10.24 4.89 -6.09
N ASP A 155 -11.13 5.09 -7.06
CA ASP A 155 -10.78 5.39 -8.44
C ASP A 155 -11.36 6.70 -8.91
N GLU A 156 -10.66 7.32 -9.86
CA GLU A 156 -11.04 8.58 -10.51
C GLU A 156 -11.35 9.70 -9.50
N CYS A 157 -10.53 9.80 -8.46
CA CYS A 157 -10.67 10.82 -7.43
C CYS A 157 -10.20 12.19 -7.95
N GLN A 158 -11.02 13.22 -7.81
CA GLN A 158 -10.67 14.57 -8.25
C GLN A 158 -10.63 15.54 -7.06
N THR A 159 -9.48 16.18 -6.84
CA THR A 159 -9.37 17.33 -5.92
C THR A 159 -9.85 18.61 -6.60
N ALA A 160 -10.13 19.66 -5.83
CA ALA A 160 -10.55 20.95 -6.37
C ALA A 160 -9.54 21.53 -7.39
N GLU A 161 -8.24 21.41 -7.11
CA GLU A 161 -7.16 21.81 -8.02
C GLU A 161 -7.17 21.01 -9.32
N GLN A 162 -7.44 19.70 -9.23
CA GLN A 162 -7.52 18.82 -10.40
C GLN A 162 -8.76 19.08 -11.25
N VAL A 163 -9.88 19.44 -10.62
CA VAL A 163 -11.10 19.87 -11.32
C VAL A 163 -10.84 21.19 -12.06
N ALA A 164 -10.17 22.14 -11.42
CA ALA A 164 -9.79 23.41 -12.06
C ALA A 164 -8.82 23.17 -13.24
N PHE A 165 -7.82 22.32 -13.06
CA PHE A 165 -6.90 21.92 -14.13
C PHE A 165 -7.64 21.23 -15.28
N ALA A 166 -8.55 20.30 -14.98
CA ALA A 166 -9.36 19.63 -16.00
C ALA A 166 -10.26 20.61 -16.76
N ALA A 167 -10.84 21.60 -16.07
CA ALA A 167 -11.64 22.64 -16.69
C ALA A 167 -10.81 23.56 -17.60
N GLU A 168 -9.58 23.87 -17.21
CA GLU A 168 -8.65 24.65 -18.02
C GLU A 168 -8.19 23.87 -19.26
N MET A 169 -7.82 22.60 -19.09
CA MET A 169 -7.46 21.71 -20.19
C MET A 169 -8.61 21.53 -21.21
N LYS A 170 -9.85 21.62 -20.76
CA LYS A 170 -11.02 21.62 -21.65
C LYS A 170 -11.15 22.91 -22.47
N LYS A 171 -10.70 24.05 -21.92
CA LYS A 171 -10.70 25.34 -22.63
C LYS A 171 -9.52 25.47 -23.59
N ASN A 172 -8.37 24.90 -23.23
CA ASN A 172 -7.16 24.96 -24.03
C ASN A 172 -6.52 23.56 -24.12
N PRO A 173 -7.01 22.69 -25.02
CA PRO A 173 -6.45 21.37 -25.18
C PRO A 173 -4.99 21.48 -25.70
N PRO A 174 -4.09 20.59 -25.24
CA PRO A 174 -2.74 20.53 -25.80
C PRO A 174 -2.86 20.28 -27.30
N LYS A 175 -2.08 21.03 -28.09
CA LYS A 175 -2.06 20.92 -29.55
C LYS A 175 -1.88 19.46 -29.96
N ASP A 176 -2.69 19.00 -30.91
CA ASP A 176 -2.62 17.64 -31.39
C ASP A 176 -1.24 17.36 -31.96
N LEU A 177 -0.61 16.29 -31.48
CA LEU A 177 0.71 15.86 -31.93
C LEU A 177 0.72 15.40 -33.41
N PHE A 178 -0.46 15.28 -34.02
CA PHE A 178 -0.66 14.89 -35.42
C PHE A 178 -0.96 16.09 -36.35
N GLU A 179 -1.21 17.28 -35.82
CA GLU A 179 -1.28 18.52 -36.61
C GLU A 179 0.14 19.09 -36.74
N GLY A 180 0.87 18.55 -37.71
CA GLY A 180 2.29 18.82 -37.94
C GLY A 180 2.64 20.30 -38.03
N ALA A 181 3.89 20.57 -37.67
CA ALA A 181 4.61 21.81 -37.94
C ALA A 181 4.24 22.41 -39.31
N ASP A 182 3.86 23.69 -39.30
CA ASP A 182 3.90 24.61 -40.44
C ASP A 182 3.56 23.99 -41.82
N ALA A 183 2.26 23.85 -42.13
CA ALA A 183 1.86 23.91 -43.53
C ALA A 183 1.90 25.38 -43.99
N PRO A 184 2.81 25.80 -44.89
CA PRO A 184 2.81 27.15 -45.41
C PRO A 184 1.49 27.36 -46.16
N LYS A 185 0.74 28.40 -45.78
CA LYS A 185 -0.43 28.86 -46.53
C LYS A 185 0.00 29.11 -47.98
N LYS A 186 -0.56 28.33 -48.90
CA LYS A 186 -0.48 28.58 -50.34
C LYS A 186 -1.55 29.58 -50.75
#